data_AF-A0A974P0Z9-F1
#
_entry.id   AF-A0A974P0Z9-F1
#
_cell.length_a   1.000
_cell.length_b   1.000
_cell.length_c   1.000
_cell.angle_alpha   90.00
_cell.angle_beta   90.00
_cell.angle_gamma   90.00
#
_symmetry.space_group_name_H-M   'P 1'
#
loop_
_entity.id
_entity.type
_entity.pdbx_description
1 polymer ?
#
loop_
_entity_poly.entity_id
_entity_poly.type
_entity_poly.pdbx_seq_one_letter_code
_entity_poly.pdbx_strand_id
1 'polypeptide(L)' 'MAAVIRQLSTQDGSCLLFNIHVSTEQGDAIQFPSTEARLPDSYARLLFSMSSELPNHVAKLAADKRLSGGRRNPRLYVQC' A
#
# COMPACT_ATOMS: atom_id res chain seq x y z
N MET A 1 11.03 5.71 11.14
CA MET A 1 10.60 4.63 12.07
C MET A 1 10.17 3.33 11.38
N ALA A 2 9.40 3.32 10.27
CA ALA A 2 8.90 2.06 9.69
C ALA A 2 9.95 1.11 9.09
N ALA A 3 11.18 1.56 8.85
CA ALA A 3 12.25 0.70 8.34
C ALA A 3 12.48 -0.53 9.24
N VAL A 4 12.37 -0.37 10.56
CA VAL A 4 12.53 -1.47 11.54
C VAL A 4 11.41 -2.49 11.41
N ILE A 5 10.16 -2.03 11.27
CA ILE A 5 8.99 -2.91 11.13
C ILE A 5 9.04 -3.70 9.82
N ARG A 6 9.49 -3.06 8.73
CA ARG A 6 9.67 -3.70 7.42
C ARG A 6 10.83 -4.71 7.38
N GLN A 7 11.75 -4.66 8.34
CA GLN A 7 12.87 -5.60 8.46
C GLN A 7 12.49 -6.86 9.26
N LEU A 8 11.30 -6.91 9.86
CA LEU A 8 10.81 -8.12 10.51
C LEU A 8 10.61 -9.21 9.46
N SER A 9 11.14 -10.40 9.73
CA SER A 9 11.01 -11.58 8.87
C SER A 9 10.97 -12.84 9.71
N THR A 10 10.28 -13.86 9.22
CA THR A 10 10.30 -15.22 9.77
C THR A 10 11.07 -16.14 8.84
N GLN A 11 11.15 -17.43 9.17
CA GLN A 11 11.78 -18.44 8.30
C GLN A 11 11.08 -18.58 6.93
N ASP A 12 9.84 -18.09 6.82
CA ASP A 12 9.01 -18.20 5.62
C ASP A 12 9.00 -16.91 4.78
N GLY A 13 9.74 -15.87 5.17
CA GLY A 13 9.93 -14.64 4.39
C GLY A 13 9.77 -13.34 5.18
N SER A 14 9.73 -12.23 4.44
CA SER A 14 9.59 -10.89 5.02
C SER A 14 8.16 -10.61 5.46
N CYS A 15 8.00 -9.97 6.63
CA CYS A 15 6.71 -9.47 7.09
C CYS A 15 6.24 -8.33 6.17
N LEU A 16 4.95 -8.37 5.82
CA LEU A 16 4.32 -7.33 5.01
C LEU A 16 3.63 -6.32 5.92
N LEU A 17 4.02 -5.05 5.79
CA LEU A 17 3.34 -3.95 6.47
C LEU A 17 2.23 -3.40 5.56
N PHE A 18 0.99 -3.54 6.02
CA PHE A 18 -0.22 -3.00 5.37
C PHE A 18 -0.81 -1.90 6.23
N ASN A 19 -1.01 -0.72 5.65
CA ASN A 19 -1.65 0.41 6.32
C ASN A 19 -3.03 0.67 5.70
N ILE A 20 -4.02 0.83 6.57
CA ILE A 20 -5.37 1.28 6.22
C ILE A 20 -5.54 2.67 6.82
N HIS A 21 -5.81 3.64 5.96
CA HIS A 21 -6.15 4.98 6.36
C HIS A 21 -7.65 5.19 6.18
N VAL A 22 -8.35 5.53 7.26
CA VAL A 22 -9.79 5.86 7.22
C VAL A 22 -9.91 7.36 7.34
N SER A 23 -10.40 8.00 6.29
CA SER A 23 -10.56 9.46 6.21
C SER A 23 -12.05 9.82 6.14
N THR A 24 -12.38 11.04 6.57
CA THR A 24 -13.74 11.60 6.37
C THR A 24 -13.85 12.38 5.07
N GLU A 25 -12.81 12.38 4.24
CA GLU A 25 -12.83 13.03 2.93
C GLU A 25 -13.74 12.27 1.96
N GLN A 26 -14.54 13.01 1.20
CA GLN A 26 -15.41 12.43 0.19
C GLN A 26 -14.61 12.17 -1.08
N GLY A 27 -14.61 10.92 -1.56
CA GLY A 27 -13.93 10.54 -2.80
C GLY A 27 -13.91 9.04 -3.00
N ASP A 28 -13.35 8.62 -4.14
CA ASP A 28 -13.11 7.20 -4.41
C ASP A 28 -11.98 6.67 -3.51
N ALA A 29 -12.18 5.46 -2.98
CA ALA A 29 -11.16 4.79 -2.19
C ALA A 29 -9.87 4.61 -3.01
N ILE A 30 -8.73 4.98 -2.44
CA ILE A 30 -7.42 4.80 -3.07
C ILE A 30 -6.89 3.44 -2.66
N GLN A 31 -6.80 2.51 -3.60
CA GLN A 31 -6.35 1.14 -3.33
C GLN A 31 -5.08 0.83 -4.12
N PHE A 32 -4.06 0.34 -3.39
CA PHE A 32 -2.77 -0.08 -3.95
C PHE A 32 -2.11 0.93 -4.90
N PRO A 33 -1.97 2.21 -4.49
CA PRO A 33 -1.36 3.21 -5.35
C PRO A 33 0.09 2.85 -5.67
N SER A 34 0.53 3.20 -6.88
CA SER A 34 1.94 3.11 -7.30
C SER A 34 2.73 4.38 -6.97
N THR A 35 2.04 5.48 -6.65
CA THR A 35 2.64 6.78 -6.38
C THR A 35 1.88 7.51 -5.27
N GLU A 36 2.58 8.28 -4.46
CA GLU A 36 1.98 9.14 -3.44
C GLU A 36 1.33 10.43 -3.99
N ALA A 37 1.48 10.71 -5.28
CA ALA A 37 1.02 11.97 -5.91
C ALA A 37 -0.49 12.20 -5.83
N ARG A 38 -1.28 11.13 -5.67
CA ARG A 38 -2.74 11.20 -5.53
C ARG A 38 -3.22 11.10 -4.08
N LEU A 39 -2.31 11.07 -3.11
CA LEU A 39 -2.66 11.00 -1.69
C LEU A 39 -3.01 12.40 -1.16
N PRO A 40 -4.12 12.53 -0.43
CA PRO A 40 -4.70 13.83 -0.11
C PRO A 40 -3.91 14.63 0.92
N ASP A 41 -3.31 13.94 1.91
CA ASP A 41 -2.64 14.59 3.02
C ASP A 41 -1.26 13.99 3.34
N SER A 42 -0.54 14.64 4.27
CA SER A 42 0.80 14.22 4.69
C SER A 42 0.81 12.90 5.49
N TYR A 43 -0.25 12.59 6.22
CA TYR A 43 -0.38 11.33 6.97
C TYR A 43 -0.60 10.16 6.02
N ALA A 44 -1.42 10.32 4.99
CA ALA A 44 -1.60 9.36 3.90
C ALA A 44 -0.25 9.05 3.22
N ARG A 45 0.54 10.09 2.90
CA ARG A 45 1.89 9.93 2.31
C ARG A 45 2.85 9.22 3.27
N LEU A 46 2.82 9.57 4.55
CA LEU A 46 3.62 8.91 5.57
C LEU A 46 3.26 7.42 5.64
N LEU A 47 1.98 7.07 5.81
CA LEU A 47 1.51 5.69 5.87
C LEU A 47 1.85 4.91 4.60
N PHE A 48 1.68 5.51 3.42
CA PHE A 48 2.10 4.92 2.14
C PHE A 48 3.62 4.66 2.06
N SER A 49 4.44 5.59 2.52
CA SER A 49 5.90 5.44 2.54
C SER A 49 6.34 4.29 3.48
N MET A 50 5.57 4.06 4.54
CA MET A 50 5.79 2.98 5.49
C MET A 50 5.30 1.63 4.95
N SER A 51 4.21 1.61 4.17
CA SER A 51 3.65 0.39 3.58
C SER A 51 4.65 -0.37 2.71
N SER A 52 4.55 -1.70 2.76
CA SER A 52 5.40 -2.60 1.98
C SER A 52 5.01 -2.59 0.50
N GLU A 53 5.92 -3.05 -0.36
CA GLU A 53 5.60 -3.26 -1.78
C GLU A 53 4.67 -4.46 -1.91
N LEU A 54 3.73 -4.39 -2.85
CA LEU A 54 2.79 -5.47 -3.11
C LEU A 54 3.52 -6.62 -3.81
N PRO A 55 3.53 -7.84 -3.23
CA PRO A 55 4.20 -8.97 -3.87
C PRO A 55 3.60 -9.28 -5.25
N ASN A 56 4.45 -9.66 -6.21
CA ASN A 56 4.04 -9.88 -7.61
C ASN A 56 2.86 -10.84 -7.78
N HIS A 57 2.77 -11.89 -6.96
CA HIS A 57 1.66 -12.85 -7.02
C HIS A 57 0.33 -12.23 -6.55
N VAL A 58 0.37 -11.37 -5.51
CA VAL A 58 -0.81 -10.63 -5.04
C VAL A 58 -1.17 -9.52 -6.03
N ALA A 59 -0.18 -8.84 -6.61
CA ALA A 59 -0.41 -7.81 -7.61
C ALA A 59 -1.14 -8.35 -8.85
N LYS A 60 -0.81 -9.58 -9.29
CA LYS A 60 -1.54 -10.27 -10.36
C LYS A 60 -2.99 -10.54 -9.99
N LEU A 61 -3.25 -11.01 -8.76
CA LEU A 61 -4.61 -11.26 -8.26
C LEU A 61 -5.41 -9.96 -8.11
N ALA A 62 -4.78 -8.88 -7.66
CA ALA A 62 -5.41 -7.58 -7.52
C ALA A 62 -5.78 -6.98 -8.89
N ALA A 63 -4.91 -7.11 -9.88
CA ALA A 63 -5.18 -6.70 -11.25
C ALA A 63 -6.35 -7.46 -11.87
N ASP A 64 -6.44 -8.77 -11.64
CA ASP A 64 -7.56 -9.62 -12.07
C ASP A 64 -8.89 -9.15 -11.45
N LYS A 65 -8.85 -8.74 -10.18
CA LYS A 65 -10.00 -8.14 -9.48
C LYS A 65 -10.28 -6.67 -9.81
N ARG A 66 -9.60 -6.09 -10.82
CA ARG A 66 -9.70 -4.66 -11.20
C ARG A 66 -9.42 -3.68 -10.05
N LEU A 67 -8.66 -4.10 -9.04
CA LEU A 67 -8.14 -3.19 -8.02
C LEU A 67 -7.03 -2.35 -8.67
N SER A 68 -7.12 -1.03 -8.58
CA SER A 68 -6.35 -0.06 -9.36
C SER A 68 -4.85 -0.02 -9.01
N GLY A 69 -4.08 -1.02 -9.43
CA GLY A 69 -2.63 -1.03 -9.35
C GLY A 69 -2.00 -0.76 -10.72
N GLY A 70 -1.40 0.41 -10.91
CA GLY A 70 -0.58 0.68 -12.09
C GLY A 70 0.54 -0.36 -12.24
N ARG A 71 0.99 -0.64 -13.48
CA ARG A 71 2.01 -1.68 -13.82
C ARG A 71 3.40 -1.48 -13.17
N ARG A 72 3.57 -0.53 -12.24
CA ARG A 72 4.82 -0.26 -11.50
C ARG A 72 4.58 -0.36 -10.00
N ASN A 73 5.21 -1.34 -9.34
CA ASN A 73 5.30 -1.56 -7.88
C ASN A 73 4.22 -0.85 -7.03
N PRO A 74 2.97 -1.33 -7.08
CA PRO A 74 1.95 -0.86 -6.15
C PRO A 74 2.33 -1.18 -4.71
N ARG A 75 1.90 -0.35 -3.75
CA ARG A 75 2.15 -0.58 -2.32
C ARG A 75 0.93 -1.08 -1.59
N LEU A 76 1.16 -1.79 -0.49
CA LEU A 76 0.19 -2.30 0.47
C LEU A 76 -0.44 -1.16 1.31
N TYR A 77 -1.16 -0.27 0.65
CA TYR A 77 -1.85 0.88 1.24
C TYR A 77 -3.26 1.00 0.68
N VAL A 78 -4.21 1.29 1.57
CA VAL A 78 -5.59 1.61 1.22
C VAL A 78 -6.03 2.85 1.98
N GLN A 79 -6.70 3.76 1.28
CA GLN A 79 -7.44 4.85 1.86
C GLN A 79 -8.92 4.72 1.53
N CYS A 80 -9.76 4.88 2.55
CA CYS A 80 -11.21 4.86 2.44
C CYS A 80 -11.82 6.14 2.98
#